data_AF-A0A0M3HKK8-F1
#
_entry.id   AF-A0A0M3HKK8-F1
#
_cell.length_a   1.000
_cell.length_b   1.000
_cell.length_c   1.000
_cell.angle_alpha   90.00
_cell.angle_beta   90.00
_cell.angle_gamma   90.00
#
_symmetry.space_group_name_H-M   'P 1'
#
loop_
_entity.id
_entity.type
_entity.pdbx_description
1 polymer ?
#
loop_
_entity_poly.entity_id
_entity_poly.type
_entity_poly.pdbx_seq_one_letter_code
_entity_poly.pdbx_strand_id
1 'polypeptide(L)'
;MLLQKSCEERILANYDAISLYLCICLCAKYSELMVERGIPAMDGYWDTLTRMLWHRFDAVMQLHNESVRGVDVKKMIPPPDTRPHYVGYFRFIYTRIVFFSLSVMVWMK
;
A
#
# COMPACT_ATOMS: atom_id res chain seq x y z
N MET A 1 18.24 15.38 7.62
CA MET A 1 17.67 15.99 6.39
C MET A 1 18.02 15.21 5.12
N LEU A 2 19.29 14.82 4.88
CA LEU A 2 19.69 14.03 3.69
C LEU A 2 19.06 12.62 3.65
N LEU A 3 18.97 11.94 4.79
CA LEU A 3 18.42 10.58 4.86
C LEU A 3 16.93 10.52 4.48
N GLN A 4 16.17 11.54 4.89
CA GLN A 4 14.75 11.66 4.57
C GLN A 4 14.55 11.87 3.06
N LYS A 5 15.34 12.77 2.44
CA LYS A 5 15.32 13.03 1.00
C LYS A 5 15.62 11.77 0.18
N SER A 6 16.63 10.99 0.58
CA SER A 6 16.97 9.73 -0.10
C SER A 6 15.87 8.66 0.06
N CYS A 7 15.24 8.56 1.24
CA CYS A 7 14.08 7.70 1.44
C CYS A 7 12.89 8.12 0.56
N GLU A 8 12.60 9.42 0.49
CA GLU A 8 11.53 9.97 -0.36
C GLU A 8 11.73 9.58 -1.84
N GLU A 9 12.93 9.77 -2.38
CA GLU A 9 13.26 9.41 -3.76
C GLU A 9 13.06 7.90 -4.01
N ARG A 10 13.47 7.05 -3.07
CA ARG A 10 13.30 5.59 -3.18
C ARG A 10 11.83 5.16 -3.10
N ILE A 11 11.05 5.81 -2.24
CA ILE A 11 9.60 5.56 -2.13
C ILE A 11 8.92 5.95 -3.45
N LEU A 12 9.24 7.13 -3.98
CA LEU A 12 8.68 7.63 -5.25
C LEU A 12 9.06 6.78 -6.46
N ALA A 13 10.20 6.09 -6.43
CA ALA A 13 10.61 5.17 -7.50
C ALA A 13 10.00 3.76 -7.38
N ASN A 14 9.40 3.41 -6.24
CA ASN A 14 8.87 2.06 -6.00
C ASN A 14 7.47 1.88 -6.61
N TYR A 15 7.24 0.76 -7.30
CA TYR A 15 5.95 0.37 -7.90
C TYR A 15 5.39 -0.92 -7.32
N ASP A 16 6.09 -1.56 -6.38
CA ASP A 16 5.59 -2.75 -5.71
C ASP A 16 4.66 -2.38 -4.54
N ALA A 17 3.38 -2.65 -4.74
CA ALA A 17 2.34 -2.44 -3.74
C ALA A 17 2.58 -3.20 -2.43
N ILE A 18 3.16 -4.41 -2.50
CA ILE A 18 3.33 -5.27 -1.32
C ILE A 18 4.42 -4.69 -0.42
N SER A 19 5.58 -4.33 -0.99
CA SER A 19 6.64 -3.68 -0.21
C SER A 19 6.19 -2.34 0.38
N LEU A 20 5.43 -1.52 -0.35
CA LEU A 20 4.87 -0.27 0.19
C LEU A 20 3.94 -0.54 1.39
N TYR A 21 3.04 -1.51 1.28
CA TYR A 21 2.14 -1.88 2.37
C TYR A 21 2.89 -2.41 3.60
N LEU A 22 3.90 -3.25 3.40
CA LEU A 22 4.76 -3.74 4.48
C LEU A 22 5.47 -2.58 5.20
N CYS A 23 5.98 -1.61 4.45
CA CYS A 23 6.59 -0.41 5.04
C CYS A 23 5.60 0.40 5.88
N ILE A 24 4.35 0.55 5.42
CA ILE A 24 3.30 1.24 6.19
C ILE A 24 3.02 0.51 7.51
N CYS A 25 2.82 -0.82 7.46
CA CYS A 25 2.59 -1.62 8.67
C CYS A 25 3.77 -1.54 9.63
N LEU A 26 4.99 -1.55 9.10
CA LEU A 26 6.20 -1.42 9.89
C LEU A 26 6.24 -0.06 10.61
N CYS A 27 5.97 1.03 9.90
CA CYS A 27 5.95 2.38 10.48
C CYS A 27 4.91 2.49 11.61
N ALA A 28 3.71 1.97 11.39
CA ALA A 28 2.66 1.96 12.41
C ALA A 28 3.09 1.21 13.68
N LYS A 29 3.70 0.02 13.52
CA LYS A 29 4.20 -0.78 14.66
C LYS A 29 5.37 -0.10 15.38
N TYR A 30 6.27 0.55 14.66
CA TYR A 30 7.34 1.33 15.29
C TYR A 30 6.79 2.53 16.06
N SER A 31 5.75 3.20 15.54
CA SER A 31 5.10 4.32 16.24
C SER A 31 4.51 3.87 17.57
N GLU A 32 3.78 2.75 17.58
CA GLU A 32 3.19 2.15 18.79
C GLU A 32 4.27 1.82 19.84
N LEU A 33 5.35 1.16 19.42
CA LEU A 33 6.48 0.81 20.30
C LEU A 33 7.21 2.03 20.87
N MET A 34 7.29 3.14 20.13
CA MET A 34 7.93 4.38 20.60
C MET A 34 7.09 5.08 21.66
N VAL A 35 5.75 5.03 21.52
CA VAL A 35 4.82 5.52 22.53
C VAL A 35 4.94 4.69 23.81
N GLU A 36 4.95 3.36 23.70
CA GLU A 36 5.13 2.45 24.85
C GLU A 36 6.45 2.69 25.61
N ARG A 37 7.51 3.07 24.89
CA ARG A 37 8.83 3.37 25.46
C ARG A 37 8.99 4.81 25.96
N GLY A 38 7.97 5.66 25.80
CA GLY A 38 8.03 7.05 26.23
C GLY A 38 8.97 7.94 25.41
N ILE A 39 9.17 7.63 24.12
CA ILE A 39 10.03 8.41 23.19
C ILE A 39 9.16 9.10 22.11
N PRO A 40 8.36 10.13 22.46
CA PRO A 40 7.45 10.80 21.52
C PRO A 40 8.17 11.80 20.58
N ALA A 41 9.47 12.07 20.78
CA ALA A 41 10.20 13.10 20.04
C ALA A 41 10.30 12.85 18.52
N MET A 42 9.99 11.63 18.05
CA MET A 42 10.06 11.25 16.63
C MET A 42 8.69 11.13 15.95
N ASP A 43 7.59 11.42 16.64
CA ASP A 43 6.24 11.15 16.14
C ASP A 43 5.93 11.86 14.81
N GLY A 44 6.33 13.14 14.69
CA GLY A 44 6.15 13.91 13.45
C GLY A 44 6.93 13.38 12.24
N TYR A 45 8.07 12.71 12.46
CA TYR A 45 8.84 12.08 11.38
C TYR A 45 8.12 10.83 10.87
N TRP A 46 7.65 9.97 11.78
CA TRP A 46 6.96 8.74 11.42
C TRP A 46 5.61 9.02 10.74
N ASP A 47 4.89 10.04 11.20
CA ASP A 47 3.65 10.48 10.56
C ASP A 47 3.89 11.00 9.14
N THR A 48 4.92 11.84 8.95
CA THR A 48 5.29 12.34 7.61
C THR A 48 5.67 11.19 6.68
N LEU A 49 6.49 10.25 7.15
CA LEU A 49 6.92 9.10 6.36
C LEU A 49 5.76 8.15 6.01
N THR A 50 4.85 7.95 6.95
CA THR A 50 3.62 7.16 6.75
C THR A 50 2.71 7.80 5.70
N ARG A 51 2.50 9.12 5.76
CA ARG A 51 1.72 9.86 4.75
C ARG A 51 2.30 9.75 3.34
N MET A 52 3.63 9.84 3.22
CA MET A 52 4.30 9.69 1.92
C MET A 52 4.15 8.28 1.35
N LEU A 53 4.30 7.25 2.19
CA LEU A 53 4.08 5.86 1.78
C LEU A 53 2.63 5.63 1.33
N TRP A 54 1.65 6.17 2.05
CA TRP A 54 0.24 6.08 1.67
C TRP A 54 -0.07 6.75 0.34
N HIS A 55 0.43 7.98 0.13
CA HIS A 55 0.24 8.69 -1.14
C HIS A 55 0.82 7.89 -2.32
N ARG A 56 2.00 7.30 -2.14
CA ARG A 56 2.61 6.47 -3.17
C ARG A 56 1.84 5.18 -3.40
N PHE A 57 1.42 4.52 -2.33
CA PHE A 57 0.63 3.29 -2.40
C PHE A 57 -0.68 3.52 -3.17
N ASP A 58 -1.38 4.62 -2.91
CA ASP A 58 -2.60 4.98 -3.62
C ASP A 58 -2.35 5.15 -5.13
N ALA A 59 -1.30 5.87 -5.52
CA ALA A 59 -0.92 6.03 -6.92
C ALA A 59 -0.63 4.68 -7.61
N VAL A 60 0.11 3.78 -6.95
CA VAL A 60 0.41 2.42 -7.47
C VAL A 60 -0.86 1.58 -7.60
N MET A 61 -1.79 1.70 -6.63
CA MET A 61 -3.08 1.01 -6.65
C MET A 61 -3.99 1.51 -7.77
N GLN A 62 -4.00 2.82 -8.03
CA GLN A 62 -4.73 3.42 -9.15
C GLN A 62 -4.20 2.88 -10.49
N LEU A 63 -2.87 2.86 -10.68
CA LEU A 63 -2.24 2.28 -11.88
C LEU A 63 -2.62 0.80 -12.06
N HIS A 64 -2.69 0.04 -10.96
CA HIS A 64 -3.13 -1.34 -11.04
C HIS A 64 -4.60 -1.45 -11.44
N ASN A 65 -5.48 -0.62 -10.88
CA ASN A 65 -6.89 -0.60 -11.23
C ASN A 65 -7.10 -0.25 -12.72
N GLU A 66 -6.37 0.75 -13.22
CA GLU A 66 -6.36 1.10 -14.64
C GLU A 66 -5.89 -0.06 -15.52
N SER A 67 -4.82 -0.75 -15.13
CA SER A 67 -4.32 -1.94 -15.82
C SER A 67 -5.41 -3.02 -15.92
N VAL A 68 -6.10 -3.34 -14.81
CA VAL A 68 -7.18 -4.33 -14.80
C VAL A 68 -8.40 -3.88 -15.61
N ARG A 69 -8.75 -2.58 -15.59
CA ARG A 69 -9.87 -2.03 -16.37
C ARG A 69 -9.59 -2.02 -17.88
N GLY A 70 -8.32 -1.84 -18.26
CA GLY A 70 -7.87 -1.87 -19.66
C GLY A 70 -7.72 -3.28 -20.24
N VAL A 71 -7.80 -4.32 -19.41
CA VAL A 71 -7.77 -5.71 -19.88
C VAL A 71 -9.08 -6.05 -20.58
N ASP A 72 -9.02 -6.19 -21.91
CA ASP A 72 -10.07 -6.79 -22.71
C ASP A 72 -10.27 -8.25 -22.30
N VAL A 73 -11.28 -8.52 -21.47
CA VAL A 73 -11.65 -9.88 -21.03
C VAL A 73 -11.84 -10.82 -22.24
N LYS A 74 -12.32 -10.28 -23.37
CA LYS A 74 -12.53 -11.04 -24.62
C LYS A 74 -11.24 -11.53 -25.28
N LYS A 75 -10.12 -10.82 -25.11
CA LYS A 75 -8.79 -11.22 -25.62
C LYS A 75 -8.06 -12.17 -24.66
N MET A 76 -8.54 -12.25 -23.42
CA MET A 76 -7.96 -13.04 -22.34
C MET A 76 -8.71 -14.36 -22.10
N ILE A 77 -9.58 -14.78 -23.05
CA ILE A 77 -10.24 -16.10 -23.08
C ILE A 77 -9.44 -17.02 -24.01
N PRO A 78 -8.46 -17.80 -23.51
CA PRO A 78 -8.09 -19.08 -24.11
C PRO A 78 -9.28 -20.06 -24.03
N PRO A 79 -9.28 -21.18 -24.80
CA PRO A 79 -10.28 -22.24 -24.67
C PRO A 79 -10.42 -22.70 -23.21
N PRO A 80 -11.59 -23.25 -22.81
CA PRO A 80 -12.03 -23.29 -21.41
C PRO A 80 -11.10 -24.14 -20.54
N ASP A 81 -10.19 -23.48 -19.81
CA ASP A 81 -9.48 -24.08 -18.67
C ASP A 81 -10.08 -23.51 -17.39
N THR A 82 -10.81 -24.35 -16.67
CA THR A 82 -11.71 -24.05 -15.55
C THR A 82 -10.98 -23.72 -14.24
N ARG A 83 -9.84 -23.01 -14.30
CA ARG A 83 -9.05 -22.62 -13.13
C ARG A 83 -9.34 -21.16 -12.77
N PRO A 84 -9.41 -20.77 -11.49
CA PRO A 84 -9.53 -19.37 -11.11
C PRO A 84 -8.28 -18.62 -11.58
N HIS A 85 -8.40 -17.94 -12.73
CA HIS A 85 -7.32 -17.18 -13.31
C HIS A 85 -6.90 -16.05 -12.35
N TYR A 86 -5.59 -15.78 -12.28
CA TYR A 86 -4.91 -14.87 -11.35
C TYR A 86 -5.61 -13.52 -11.07
N VAL A 87 -6.43 -13.03 -12.02
CA VAL A 87 -7.21 -11.79 -11.92
C VAL A 87 -8.20 -11.79 -10.74
N GLY A 88 -8.77 -12.95 -10.39
CA GLY A 88 -9.74 -13.06 -9.28
C GLY A 88 -9.11 -12.87 -7.89
N TYR A 89 -7.92 -13.44 -7.67
CA TYR A 89 -7.18 -13.31 -6.42
C TYR A 89 -6.79 -11.86 -6.13
N PHE A 90 -6.40 -11.14 -7.18
CA PHE A 90 -5.95 -9.77 -7.06
C PHE A 90 -7.09 -8.83 -6.62
N ARG A 91 -8.29 -8.99 -7.20
CA ARG A 91 -9.48 -8.25 -6.77
C ARG A 91 -9.88 -8.55 -5.32
N PHE A 92 -9.74 -9.80 -4.87
CA PHE A 92 -10.09 -10.20 -3.50
C PHE A 92 -9.14 -9.62 -2.44
N ILE A 93 -7.85 -9.58 -2.74
CA ILE A 93 -6.84 -8.93 -1.91
C ILE A 93 -7.10 -7.42 -1.85
N TYR A 94 -7.50 -6.81 -2.96
CA TYR A 94 -7.80 -5.38 -3.05
C TYR A 94 -8.98 -4.97 -2.17
N THR A 95 -10.09 -5.71 -2.24
CA THR A 95 -11.22 -5.40 -1.37
C THR A 95 -10.82 -5.51 0.09
N ARG A 96 -10.04 -6.54 0.49
CA ARG A 96 -9.60 -6.68 1.88
C ARG A 96 -8.57 -5.65 2.32
N ILE A 97 -7.57 -5.28 1.50
CA ILE A 97 -6.56 -4.28 1.87
C ILE A 97 -7.15 -2.88 1.89
N VAL A 98 -8.01 -2.52 0.93
CA VAL A 98 -8.70 -1.22 0.91
C VAL A 98 -9.76 -1.14 2.01
N PHE A 99 -10.53 -2.21 2.30
CA PHE A 99 -11.41 -2.22 3.48
C PHE A 99 -10.65 -2.19 4.79
N PHE A 100 -9.48 -2.84 4.86
CA PHE A 100 -8.63 -2.79 6.03
C PHE A 100 -8.04 -1.38 6.20
N SER A 101 -7.63 -0.72 5.12
CA SER A 101 -7.21 0.68 5.11
C SER A 101 -8.33 1.64 5.54
N LEU A 102 -9.56 1.48 5.02
CA LEU A 102 -10.71 2.26 5.46
C LEU A 102 -11.08 2.00 6.92
N SER A 103 -11.02 0.74 7.37
CA SER A 103 -11.27 0.39 8.77
C SER A 103 -10.21 0.99 9.70
N VAL A 104 -8.92 0.93 9.32
CA VAL A 104 -7.82 1.52 10.10
C VAL A 104 -7.89 3.04 10.11
N MET A 105 -8.27 3.68 8.99
CA MET A 105 -8.44 5.13 8.91
C MET A 105 -9.68 5.63 9.67
N VAL A 106 -10.73 4.80 9.79
CA VAL A 106 -11.90 5.07 10.64
C VAL A 106 -11.59 4.90 12.13
N TRP A 107 -10.63 4.05 12.49
CA TRP A 107 -10.18 3.86 13.87
C TRP A 107 -9.09 4.86 14.32
N MET A 108 -8.52 5.67 13.43
CA MET A 108 -7.55 6.73 13.73
C MET A 108 -8.19 8.14 13.86
N LYS A 109 -9.52 8.21 14.01
CA LYS A 109 -10.27 9.41 14.42
C LYS A 109 -11.02 9.14 15.72
#